data_AF-A0A8S1IUR8-F1
#
_entry.id   AF-A0A8S1IUR8-F1
#
_cell.length_a   1.000
_cell.length_b   1.000
_cell.length_c   1.000
_cell.angle_alpha   90.00
_cell.angle_beta   90.00
_cell.angle_gamma   90.00
#
_symmetry.space_group_name_H-M   'P 1'
#
loop_
_entity.id
_entity.type
_entity.pdbx_description
1 polymer ?
#
loop_
_entity_poly.entity_id
_entity_poly.type
_entity_poly.pdbx_seq_one_letter_code
_entity_poly.pdbx_strand_id
1 'polypeptide(L)'
;MLNLMSVKKKQQEEKSQGIKPGLAAEIRLQKDMSELNLPSNTSIVFPEGKDKIFHFEIALRPNEGYHRGGQFLFSFNISHNYPYEAPKVKCKTKVFHPNIDLEGNVCLNILREDWKPVLSVSTIVYGLQFLFM
;
A
#
# COMPACT_ATOMS: atom_id res chain seq x y z
N MET A 1 35.08 22.43 -34.11
CA MET A 1 35.38 21.58 -32.93
C MET A 1 34.17 21.62 -32.00
N LEU A 2 33.53 20.48 -31.74
CA LEU A 2 32.42 20.40 -30.79
C LEU A 2 32.96 20.57 -29.37
N ASN A 3 32.40 21.51 -28.61
CA ASN A 3 32.84 21.83 -27.26
C ASN A 3 32.37 20.74 -26.28
N LEU A 4 33.27 19.81 -25.93
CA LEU A 4 33.02 18.63 -25.09
C LEU A 4 32.44 19.00 -23.71
N MET A 5 32.72 20.20 -23.20
CA MET A 5 32.18 20.72 -21.94
C MET A 5 30.68 21.05 -22.03
N SER A 6 30.21 21.52 -23.20
CA SER A 6 28.80 21.85 -23.44
C SER A 6 27.96 20.57 -23.57
N VAL A 7 28.52 19.52 -24.18
CA VAL A 7 27.88 18.20 -24.28
C VAL A 7 27.75 17.54 -22.90
N LYS A 8 28.77 17.63 -22.04
CA LYS A 8 28.71 17.10 -20.67
C LYS A 8 27.71 17.84 -19.77
N LYS A 9 27.60 19.17 -19.93
CA LYS A 9 26.59 19.98 -19.20
C LYS A 9 25.16 19.64 -19.62
N LYS A 10 24.90 19.53 -20.93
CA LYS A 10 23.59 19.06 -21.45
C LYS A 10 23.25 17.64 -20.98
N GLN A 11 24.21 16.72 -20.97
CA GLN A 11 24.00 15.35 -20.46
C GLN A 11 23.77 15.30 -18.94
N GLN A 12 24.31 16.25 -18.18
CA GLN A 12 24.06 16.38 -16.73
C GLN A 12 22.69 17.03 -16.44
N GLU A 13 22.31 18.04 -17.23
CA GLU A 13 20.99 18.69 -17.14
C GLU A 13 19.86 17.73 -17.60
N GLU A 14 20.09 16.92 -18.64
CA GLU A 14 19.17 15.85 -19.07
C GLU A 14 19.09 14.70 -18.04
N LYS A 15 20.19 14.35 -17.36
CA LYS A 15 20.17 13.38 -16.25
C LYS A 15 19.37 13.85 -15.03
N SER A 16 19.26 15.17 -14.82
CA SER A 16 18.40 15.73 -13.76
C SER A 16 16.90 15.80 -14.13
N GLN A 17 16.54 15.51 -15.39
CA GLN A 17 15.15 15.39 -15.85
C GLN A 17 14.70 13.93 -16.07
N GLY A 18 15.42 12.96 -15.50
CA GLY A 18 14.94 11.59 -15.43
C GLY A 18 13.66 11.52 -14.58
N ILE A 19 12.65 10.78 -15.05
CA ILE A 19 11.43 10.46 -14.30
C ILE A 19 11.86 10.00 -12.90
N LYS A 20 11.44 10.73 -11.86
CA LYS A 20 11.77 10.35 -10.47
C LYS A 20 11.35 8.89 -10.26
N PRO A 21 12.24 8.01 -9.78
CA PRO A 21 11.87 6.64 -9.48
C PRO A 21 10.67 6.64 -8.52
N GLY A 22 9.59 5.96 -8.91
CA GLY A 22 8.33 5.93 -8.15
C GLY A 22 7.23 6.88 -8.63
N LEU A 23 7.45 7.74 -9.63
CA LEU A 23 6.39 8.62 -10.14
C LEU A 23 5.15 7.86 -10.62
N ALA A 24 5.35 6.74 -11.32
CA ALA A 24 4.25 5.88 -11.77
C ALA A 24 3.50 5.24 -10.60
N ALA A 25 4.23 4.78 -9.57
CA ALA A 25 3.65 4.24 -8.35
C ALA A 25 2.85 5.29 -7.58
N GLU A 26 3.36 6.52 -7.50
CA GLU A 26 2.69 7.65 -6.86
C GLU A 26 1.39 8.01 -7.59
N ILE A 27 1.42 8.19 -8.92
CA ILE A 27 0.23 8.46 -9.73
C ILE A 27 -0.81 7.35 -9.54
N ARG A 28 -0.37 6.09 -9.57
CA ARG A 28 -1.27 4.95 -9.40
C ARG A 28 -1.87 4.91 -7.99
N LEU A 29 -1.08 5.14 -6.96
CA LEU A 29 -1.54 5.15 -5.57
C LEU A 29 -2.48 6.32 -5.29
N GLN A 30 -2.20 7.49 -5.84
CA GLN A 30 -3.11 8.65 -5.77
C GLN A 30 -4.48 8.31 -6.38
N LYS A 31 -4.49 7.62 -7.53
CA LYS A 31 -5.73 7.14 -8.14
C LYS A 31 -6.47 6.18 -7.20
N ASP A 32 -5.80 5.15 -6.68
CA ASP A 32 -6.39 4.19 -5.75
C ASP A 32 -6.93 4.85 -4.48
N MET A 33 -6.27 5.90 -3.97
CA MET A 33 -6.72 6.68 -2.81
C MET A 33 -7.92 7.57 -3.13
N SER A 34 -8.01 8.09 -4.35
CA SER A 34 -9.16 8.89 -4.79
C SER A 34 -10.40 8.04 -5.07
N GLU A 35 -10.20 6.79 -5.48
CA GLU A 35 -11.25 5.80 -5.79
C GLU A 35 -11.46 4.80 -4.64
N LEU A 36 -11.00 5.16 -3.43
CA LEU A 36 -11.04 4.28 -2.26
C LEU A 36 -12.50 3.95 -1.91
N ASN A 37 -12.83 2.66 -1.97
CA ASN A 37 -14.14 2.15 -1.59
C ASN A 37 -13.94 1.21 -0.42
N LEU A 38 -14.21 1.70 0.78
CA LEU A 38 -13.97 0.98 2.01
C LEU A 38 -15.28 0.44 2.60
N PRO A 39 -15.24 -0.77 3.18
CA PRO A 39 -16.31 -1.25 4.05
C PRO A 39 -16.61 -0.24 5.17
N SER A 40 -17.88 -0.10 5.55
CA SER A 40 -18.33 0.85 6.58
C SER A 40 -17.68 0.64 7.96
N ASN A 41 -17.17 -0.56 8.20
CA ASN A 41 -16.51 -0.96 9.43
C ASN A 41 -14.98 -0.80 9.38
N THR A 42 -14.47 -0.02 8.42
CA THR A 42 -13.06 0.31 8.28
C THR A 42 -12.81 1.81 8.21
N SER A 43 -11.63 2.24 8.62
CA SER A 43 -11.20 3.64 8.54
C SER A 43 -9.72 3.76 8.26
N ILE A 44 -9.33 4.71 7.42
CA ILE A 44 -7.94 5.02 7.11
C ILE A 44 -7.33 5.98 8.13
N VAL A 45 -6.06 5.75 8.47
CA VAL A 45 -5.26 6.55 9.39
C VAL A 45 -3.92 6.87 8.72
N PHE A 46 -3.49 8.12 8.81
CA PHE A 46 -2.21 8.58 8.26
C PHE A 46 -1.30 9.01 9.42
N PRO A 47 -0.53 8.08 10.01
CA PRO A 47 0.25 8.37 11.22
C PRO A 47 1.34 9.43 11.01
N GLU A 48 1.85 9.55 9.77
CA GLU A 48 2.91 10.49 9.41
C GLU A 48 2.40 11.73 8.64
N GLY A 49 1.09 11.94 8.61
CA GLY A 49 0.44 12.99 7.84
C GLY A 49 -0.07 12.53 6.47
N LYS A 50 -1.04 13.28 5.94
CA LYS A 50 -1.77 12.92 4.70
C LYS A 50 -0.91 12.98 3.43
N ASP A 51 0.21 13.68 3.48
CA ASP A 51 1.11 13.83 2.33
C ASP A 51 1.95 12.56 2.09
N LYS A 52 2.12 11.71 3.10
CA LYS A 52 2.91 10.47 3.01
C LYS A 52 2.05 9.26 2.66
N ILE A 53 1.43 9.29 1.48
CA ILE A 53 0.48 8.25 1.04
C ILE A 53 1.10 6.85 0.87
N PHE A 54 2.43 6.73 0.76
CA PHE A 54 3.13 5.45 0.68
C PHE A 54 3.13 4.65 1.99
N HIS A 55 2.82 5.29 3.11
CA HIS A 55 2.66 4.64 4.41
C HIS A 55 1.39 5.13 5.10
N PHE A 56 0.44 4.22 5.26
CA PHE A 56 -0.83 4.50 5.92
C PHE A 56 -1.30 3.26 6.67
N GLU A 57 -2.33 3.43 7.50
CA GLU A 57 -2.90 2.35 8.28
C GLU A 57 -4.40 2.23 8.01
N ILE A 58 -4.93 1.01 8.08
CA ILE A 58 -6.35 0.72 8.04
C ILE A 58 -6.76 0.12 9.39
N ALA A 59 -7.69 0.77 10.08
CA ALA A 59 -8.35 0.20 11.25
C ALA A 59 -9.61 -0.53 10.80
N LEU A 60 -9.72 -1.81 11.16
CA LEU A 60 -10.82 -2.69 10.80
C LEU A 60 -11.56 -3.15 12.07
N ARG A 61 -12.89 -3.04 12.08
CA ARG A 61 -13.74 -3.43 13.21
C ARG A 61 -14.77 -4.47 12.77
N PRO A 62 -14.56 -5.77 12.98
CA PRO A 62 -15.55 -6.78 12.59
C PRO A 62 -16.86 -6.56 13.33
N ASN A 63 -17.97 -6.55 12.60
CA ASN A 63 -19.33 -6.40 13.12
C ASN A 63 -20.02 -7.76 13.35
N GLU A 64 -19.44 -8.84 12.81
CA GLU A 64 -19.85 -10.24 12.92
C GLU A 64 -18.62 -11.15 13.12
N GLY A 65 -18.84 -12.47 13.13
CA GLY A 65 -17.77 -13.45 13.27
C GLY A 65 -17.20 -13.59 14.68
N TYR A 66 -16.13 -14.38 14.81
CA TYR A 66 -15.46 -14.67 16.08
C TYR A 66 -14.79 -13.45 16.71
N HIS A 67 -14.39 -12.49 15.89
CA HIS A 67 -13.64 -11.30 16.31
C HIS A 67 -14.52 -10.05 16.42
N ARG A 68 -15.84 -10.23 16.45
CA ARG A 68 -16.83 -9.16 16.60
C ARG A 68 -16.50 -8.25 17.79
N GLY A 69 -16.56 -6.94 17.56
CA GLY A 69 -16.28 -5.93 18.59
C GLY A 69 -14.80 -5.66 18.83
N GLY A 70 -13.91 -6.43 18.20
CA GLY A 70 -12.48 -6.13 18.15
C GLY A 70 -12.13 -4.97 17.22
N GLN A 71 -10.90 -4.48 17.35
CA GLN A 71 -10.32 -3.50 16.43
C GLN A 71 -8.90 -3.92 16.03
N PHE A 72 -8.68 -4.09 14.74
CA PHE A 72 -7.44 -4.59 14.16
C PHE A 72 -6.83 -3.51 13.28
N LEU A 73 -5.60 -3.10 13.59
CA LEU A 73 -4.89 -2.06 12.86
C LEU A 73 -3.88 -2.70 11.92
N PHE A 74 -3.97 -2.38 10.63
CA PHE A 74 -3.07 -2.89 9.59
C PHE A 74 -2.23 -1.77 9.02
N SER A 75 -0.90 -1.90 9.04
CA SER A 75 0.00 -0.98 8.35
C SER A 75 0.20 -1.40 6.90
N PHE A 76 0.05 -0.45 5.99
CA PHE A 76 0.31 -0.59 4.57
C PHE A 76 1.59 0.17 4.21
N ASN A 77 2.54 -0.53 3.59
CA ASN A 77 3.76 0.05 3.06
C ASN A 77 3.84 -0.24 1.56
N ILE A 78 3.73 0.82 0.77
CA ILE A 78 3.73 0.75 -0.70
C ILE A 78 5.16 0.91 -1.21
N SER A 79 5.61 0.02 -2.10
CA SER A 79 6.92 0.17 -2.74
C SER A 79 6.84 1.11 -3.96
N HIS A 80 7.99 1.66 -4.38
CA HIS A 80 8.07 2.46 -5.61
C HIS A 80 7.84 1.64 -6.89
N ASN A 81 7.67 0.31 -6.78
CA ASN A 81 7.36 -0.60 -7.89
C ASN A 81 5.85 -0.94 -7.96
N TYR A 82 5.01 -0.33 -7.12
CA TYR A 82 3.56 -0.43 -7.22
C TYR A 82 3.07 0.05 -8.60
N PRO A 83 2.13 -0.63 -9.27
CA PRO A 83 1.35 -1.79 -8.83
C PRO A 83 1.92 -3.16 -9.24
N TYR A 84 3.16 -3.24 -9.72
CA TYR A 84 3.77 -4.52 -10.09
C TYR A 84 4.10 -5.38 -8.87
N GLU A 85 4.48 -4.74 -7.77
CA GLU A 85 4.58 -5.36 -6.45
C GLU A 85 3.36 -5.05 -5.59
N ALA A 86 2.91 -6.04 -4.83
CA ALA A 86 1.85 -5.84 -3.85
C ALA A 86 2.31 -4.92 -2.70
N PRO A 87 1.38 -4.18 -2.08
CA PRO A 87 1.63 -3.53 -0.80
C PRO A 87 2.09 -4.51 0.27
N LYS A 88 3.08 -4.13 1.08
CA LYS A 88 3.44 -4.89 2.28
C LYS A 88 2.45 -4.54 3.39
N VAL A 89 1.67 -5.52 3.82
CA VAL A 89 0.67 -5.34 4.90
C VAL A 89 1.09 -6.13 6.14
N LYS A 90 1.02 -5.48 7.29
CA LYS A 90 1.21 -6.12 8.61
C LYS A 90 0.10 -5.75 9.57
N CYS A 91 -0.35 -6.71 10.37
CA CYS A 91 -1.23 -6.46 11.50
C CYS A 91 -0.42 -5.93 12.69
N LYS A 92 -0.76 -4.75 13.20
CA LYS A 92 -0.15 -4.16 14.40
C LYS A 92 -0.85 -4.61 15.69
N THR A 93 -2.09 -5.11 15.59
CA THR A 93 -2.84 -5.63 16.73
C THR A 93 -2.49 -7.10 16.95
N LYS A 94 -2.03 -7.46 18.16
CA LYS A 94 -1.86 -8.87 18.53
C LYS A 94 -3.23 -9.57 18.53
N VAL A 95 -3.35 -10.64 17.77
CA VAL A 95 -4.62 -11.37 17.60
C VAL A 95 -4.34 -12.86 17.48
N PHE A 96 -5.23 -13.67 18.03
CA PHE A 96 -5.28 -15.09 17.73
C PHE A 96 -6.11 -15.30 16.45
N HIS A 97 -5.43 -15.54 15.33
CA HIS A 97 -6.05 -15.68 14.03
C HIS A 97 -5.24 -16.66 13.15
N PRO A 98 -5.87 -17.60 12.44
CA PRO A 98 -5.14 -18.63 11.66
C PRO A 98 -4.25 -18.04 10.56
N ASN A 99 -4.65 -16.91 9.98
CA ASN A 99 -3.92 -16.23 8.91
C ASN A 99 -3.01 -15.08 9.37
N ILE A 100 -2.85 -14.85 10.68
CA ILE A 100 -2.00 -13.77 11.21
C ILE A 100 -1.10 -14.33 12.29
N ASP A 101 0.21 -14.23 12.10
CA ASP A 101 1.17 -14.68 13.10
C ASP A 101 1.43 -13.63 14.21
N LEU A 102 2.24 -14.01 15.20
CA LEU A 102 2.56 -13.16 16.34
C LEU A 102 3.42 -11.93 15.98
N GLU A 103 4.07 -11.95 14.81
CA GLU A 103 4.83 -10.83 14.26
C GLU A 103 3.97 -9.90 13.39
N GLY A 104 2.69 -10.25 13.22
CA GLY A 104 1.73 -9.49 12.43
C GLY A 104 1.79 -9.78 10.93
N ASN A 105 2.53 -10.81 10.48
CA ASN A 105 2.54 -11.16 9.07
C ASN A 105 1.19 -11.76 8.68
N VAL A 106 0.63 -11.28 7.57
CA VAL A 106 -0.70 -11.67 7.10
C VAL A 106 -0.56 -12.70 5.96
N CYS A 107 -1.31 -13.79 6.05
CA CYS A 107 -1.45 -14.77 4.99
C CYS A 107 -2.74 -14.50 4.20
N LEU A 108 -2.63 -13.65 3.18
CA LEU A 108 -3.68 -13.33 2.21
C LEU A 108 -3.10 -13.50 0.81
N ASN A 109 -3.71 -14.37 0.01
CA ASN A 109 -3.23 -14.78 -1.33
C ASN A 109 -2.96 -13.59 -2.27
N ILE A 110 -3.83 -12.58 -2.25
CA ILE A 110 -3.68 -11.38 -3.09
C ILE A 110 -2.55 -10.45 -2.65
N LEU A 111 -1.89 -10.70 -1.52
CA LEU A 111 -0.64 -10.02 -1.13
C LEU A 111 0.61 -10.77 -1.62
N ARG A 112 0.43 -11.90 -2.31
CA ARG A 112 1.49 -12.84 -2.71
C ARG A 112 1.21 -13.37 -4.12
N GLU A 113 0.90 -14.65 -4.25
CA GLU A 113 0.79 -15.38 -5.52
C GLU A 113 -0.33 -14.87 -6.44
N ASP A 114 -1.42 -14.37 -5.86
CA ASP A 114 -2.59 -13.92 -6.63
C ASP A 114 -2.60 -12.39 -6.84
N TRP A 115 -1.53 -11.69 -6.44
CA TRP A 115 -1.42 -10.26 -6.73
C TRP A 115 -1.36 -10.02 -8.23
N LYS A 116 -2.18 -9.08 -8.70
CA LYS A 116 -2.15 -8.60 -10.08
C LYS A 116 -2.18 -7.07 -10.05
N PRO A 117 -1.47 -6.40 -10.97
CA PRO A 117 -1.48 -4.94 -11.05
C PRO A 117 -2.86 -4.30 -11.22
N VAL A 118 -3.89 -5.06 -11.59
CA VAL A 118 -5.28 -4.59 -11.69
C VAL A 118 -5.96 -4.45 -10.32
N LEU A 119 -5.44 -5.13 -9.28
CA LEU A 119 -5.96 -5.03 -7.92
C LEU A 119 -5.58 -3.68 -7.30
N SER A 120 -6.40 -3.20 -6.36
CA SER A 120 -6.21 -1.91 -5.69
C SER A 120 -6.15 -2.08 -4.17
N VAL A 121 -5.84 -0.97 -3.48
CA VAL A 121 -5.89 -0.91 -2.01
C VAL A 121 -7.25 -1.35 -1.47
N SER A 122 -8.35 -0.94 -2.11
CA SER A 122 -9.71 -1.34 -1.73
C SER A 122 -9.87 -2.87 -1.76
N THR A 123 -9.39 -3.54 -2.81
CA THR A 123 -9.46 -5.01 -2.92
C THR A 123 -8.73 -5.70 -1.76
N ILE A 124 -7.58 -5.17 -1.35
CA ILE A 124 -6.84 -5.69 -0.20
C ILE A 124 -7.65 -5.51 1.08
N VAL A 125 -8.27 -4.35 1.30
CA VAL A 125 -9.07 -4.11 2.50
C VAL A 125 -10.29 -5.04 2.58
N TYR A 126 -10.97 -5.29 1.46
CA TYR A 126 -12.03 -6.30 1.42
C TYR A 126 -11.52 -7.72 1.71
N GLY A 127 -10.34 -8.08 1.16
CA GLY A 127 -9.70 -9.36 1.47
C GLY A 127 -9.35 -9.50 2.95
N LEU A 128 -8.83 -8.44 3.58
CA LEU A 128 -8.58 -8.41 5.01
C LEU A 128 -9.88 -8.55 5.82
N GLN A 129 -10.95 -7.87 5.43
CA GLN A 129 -12.25 -8.00 6.10
C GLN A 129 -12.76 -9.45 6.07
N PHE A 130 -12.62 -10.11 4.92
CA PHE A 130 -13.09 -11.49 4.75
C PHE A 130 -12.36 -12.49 5.67
N LEU A 131 -11.14 -12.19 6.11
CA LEU A 131 -10.46 -13.02 7.10
C LEU A 131 -11.18 -13.03 8.46
N PHE A 132 -11.91 -11.96 8.81
CA PHE A 132 -12.53 -11.80 10.13
C PHE A 132 -14.05 -12.07 10.16
N MET A 133 -14.66 -12.50 9.06
CA MET A 133 -16.08 -12.88 9.00
C MET A 133 -16.32 -14.24 9.63
#